data_AF-A0A7S0QDM1-F1
#
_entry.id   AF-A0A7S0QDM1-F1
#
_cell.length_a   1.000
_cell.length_b   1.000
_cell.length_c   1.000
_cell.angle_alpha   90.00
_cell.angle_beta   90.00
_cell.angle_gamma   90.00
#
_symmetry.space_group_name_H-M   'P 1'
#
loop_
_entity.id
_entity.type
_entity.pdbx_description
1 polymer ?
#
loop_
_entity_poly.entity_id
_entity_poly.type
_entity_poly.pdbx_seq_one_letter_code
_entity_poly.pdbx_strand_id
1 'polypeptide(L)'
;EANIPILSNEELVIAASLIGAGQGHLFEAWPAPGIHDDDKRRLLDQAAALDAGYDGGLKAYCRRAKELLLRHLHGLSSMDEFTNPEPPPCLDIDPASEAMLDNERE
;
A
#
# COMPACT_ATOMS: atom_id res chain seq x y z
N GLU A 1 -4.82 23.11 17.69
CA GLU A 1 -6.13 23.64 18.12
C GLU A 1 -6.49 24.99 17.49
N ALA A 2 -5.57 25.95 17.36
CA ALA A 2 -5.88 27.29 16.80
C ALA A 2 -6.54 27.28 15.40
N ASN A 3 -6.20 26.33 14.54
CA ASN A 3 -6.74 26.22 13.18
C ASN A 3 -8.05 25.42 13.06
N ILE A 4 -8.64 24.92 14.16
CA ILE A 4 -9.92 24.17 14.08
C ILE A 4 -11.07 25.02 13.50
N PRO A 5 -11.27 26.30 13.87
CA PRO A 5 -12.43 27.07 13.43
C PRO A 5 -12.45 27.40 11.93
N ILE A 6 -11.31 27.30 11.23
CA ILE A 6 -11.22 27.62 9.79
C ILE A 6 -11.47 26.39 8.89
N LEU A 7 -11.53 25.19 9.49
CA LEU A 7 -11.69 23.93 8.78
C LEU A 7 -13.15 23.46 8.81
N SER A 8 -13.57 22.79 7.74
CA SER A 8 -14.85 22.10 7.64
C SER A 8 -14.86 20.82 8.47
N ASN A 9 -16.05 20.27 8.73
CA ASN A 9 -16.17 18.99 9.44
C ASN A 9 -15.49 17.83 8.68
N GLU A 10 -15.54 17.83 7.35
CA GLU A 10 -14.90 16.81 6.52
C GLU A 10 -13.37 16.91 6.62
N GLU A 11 -12.84 18.12 6.53
CA GLU A 11 -11.42 18.45 6.71
C GLU A 11 -10.92 18.01 8.10
N LEU A 12 -11.72 18.24 9.15
CA LEU A 12 -11.39 17.81 10.51
C LEU A 12 -11.37 16.28 10.66
N VAL A 13 -12.28 15.56 10.00
CA VAL A 13 -12.30 14.09 10.01
C VAL A 13 -11.04 13.54 9.34
N ILE A 14 -10.63 14.09 8.20
CA ILE A 14 -9.39 13.70 7.51
C ILE A 14 -8.16 14.02 8.37
N ALA A 15 -8.09 15.22 8.96
CA ALA A 15 -7.00 15.59 9.86
C ALA A 15 -6.92 14.64 11.07
N ALA A 16 -8.05 14.30 11.69
CA ALA A 16 -8.11 13.36 12.80
C ALA A 16 -7.65 11.95 12.38
N SER A 17 -8.03 11.49 11.19
CA SER A 17 -7.58 10.21 10.63
C SER A 17 -6.06 10.17 10.45
N LEU A 18 -5.48 11.23 9.88
CA LEU A 18 -4.03 11.39 9.71
C LEU A 18 -3.29 11.41 11.05
N ILE A 19 -3.77 12.18 12.02
CA ILE A 19 -3.20 12.21 13.37
C ILE A 19 -3.27 10.81 14.00
N GLY A 20 -4.41 10.12 13.89
CA GLY A 20 -4.59 8.75 14.36
C GLY A 20 -3.68 7.72 13.67
N ALA A 21 -3.23 8.00 12.44
CA ALA A 21 -2.24 7.19 11.72
C ALA A 21 -0.77 7.50 12.11
N GLY A 22 -0.55 8.51 12.96
CA GLY A 22 0.77 8.97 13.41
C GLY A 22 1.35 10.10 12.57
N GLN A 23 0.55 10.76 11.72
CA GLN A 23 0.98 11.85 10.83
C GLN A 23 0.77 13.24 11.46
N GLY A 24 0.94 13.36 12.78
CA GLY A 24 0.72 14.62 13.52
C GLY A 24 1.67 15.76 13.09
N HIS A 25 2.89 15.41 12.67
CA HIS A 25 3.92 16.35 12.24
C HIS A 25 3.48 17.23 11.05
N LEU A 26 2.50 16.79 10.25
CA LEU A 26 1.94 17.59 9.16
C LEU A 26 1.27 18.89 9.65
N PHE A 27 0.87 18.94 10.91
CA PHE A 27 0.09 20.03 11.52
C PHE A 27 0.89 20.86 12.54
N GLU A 28 2.07 20.41 12.96
CA GLU A 28 2.84 21.02 14.05
C GLU A 28 3.31 22.44 13.74
N ALA A 29 3.72 22.70 12.50
CA ALA A 29 4.25 23.98 12.06
C ALA A 29 3.22 24.85 11.32
N TRP A 30 1.92 24.58 11.48
CA TRP A 30 0.90 25.38 10.81
C TRP A 30 0.90 26.82 11.33
N PRO A 31 0.92 27.82 10.43
CA PRO A 31 0.81 29.21 10.84
C PRO A 31 -0.58 29.48 11.46
N ALA A 32 -0.69 30.63 12.11
CA ALA A 32 -1.93 31.09 12.73
C ALA A 32 -3.09 31.15 11.70
N PRO A 33 -4.35 31.09 12.17
CA PRO A 33 -5.52 31.31 11.31
C PRO A 33 -5.42 32.64 10.55
N GLY A 34 -5.88 32.67 9.31
CA GLY A 34 -5.78 33.81 8.40
C GLY A 34 -4.47 33.87 7.62
N ILE A 35 -3.50 33.00 7.90
CA ILE A 35 -2.23 32.92 7.19
C ILE A 35 -2.16 31.57 6.47
N HIS A 36 -2.06 31.59 5.13
CA HIS A 36 -1.98 30.40 4.29
C HIS A 36 -3.13 29.40 4.51
N ASP A 37 -4.33 29.89 4.85
CA ASP A 37 -5.47 29.02 5.12
C ASP A 37 -5.88 28.20 3.89
N ASP A 38 -5.79 28.78 2.69
CA ASP A 38 -6.06 28.05 1.44
C ASP A 38 -5.06 26.92 1.20
N ASP A 39 -3.81 27.08 1.61
CA ASP A 39 -2.80 26.00 1.52
C ASP A 39 -3.11 24.87 2.52
N LYS A 40 -3.61 25.20 3.71
CA LYS A 40 -4.06 24.23 4.72
C LYS A 40 -5.24 23.40 4.18
N ARG A 41 -6.23 24.07 3.57
CA ARG A 41 -7.39 23.41 2.94
C ARG A 41 -6.97 22.54 1.78
N ARG A 42 -6.11 23.06 0.89
CA ARG A 42 -5.57 22.30 -0.26
C ARG A 42 -4.87 21.01 0.18
N LEU A 43 -4.11 21.03 1.27
CA LEU A 43 -3.49 19.80 1.81
C LEU A 43 -4.55 18.77 2.24
N LEU A 44 -5.61 19.22 2.91
CA LEU A 44 -6.68 18.35 3.37
C LEU A 44 -7.55 17.83 2.22
N ASP A 45 -7.80 18.63 1.19
CA ASP A 45 -8.49 18.20 -0.04
C ASP A 45 -7.69 17.10 -0.76
N GLN A 46 -6.37 17.27 -0.87
CA GLN A 46 -5.49 16.25 -1.43
C GLN A 46 -5.51 14.97 -0.60
N ALA A 47 -5.48 15.09 0.73
CA ALA A 47 -5.58 13.95 1.62
C ALA A 47 -6.94 13.24 1.51
N ALA A 48 -8.04 13.99 1.37
CA ALA A 48 -9.38 13.43 1.17
C ALA A 48 -9.48 12.64 -0.14
N ALA A 49 -8.94 13.20 -1.23
CA ALA A 49 -8.91 12.51 -2.52
C ALA A 49 -8.08 11.21 -2.47
N LEU A 50 -6.94 11.23 -1.76
CA LEU A 50 -6.11 10.04 -1.56
C LEU A 50 -6.79 8.99 -0.66
N ASP A 51 -7.48 9.44 0.39
CA ASP A 51 -8.23 8.56 1.30
C ASP A 51 -9.35 7.83 0.55
N ALA A 52 -10.08 8.54 -0.31
CA ALA A 52 -11.13 7.94 -1.15
C ALA A 52 -10.58 7.00 -2.22
N GLY A 53 -9.36 7.25 -2.73
CA GLY A 53 -8.74 6.47 -3.80
C GLY A 53 -8.09 5.16 -3.37
N TYR A 54 -8.00 4.88 -2.07
CA TYR A 54 -7.31 3.69 -1.54
C TYR A 54 -8.25 2.83 -0.70
N ASP A 55 -8.24 1.51 -0.92
CA ASP A 55 -9.06 0.58 -0.14
C ASP A 55 -8.66 0.59 1.34
N GLY A 56 -9.59 1.02 2.19
CA GLY A 56 -9.38 1.26 3.62
C GLY A 56 -8.72 2.60 3.97
N GLY A 57 -8.55 3.49 3.00
CA GLY A 57 -8.07 4.86 3.17
C GLY A 57 -6.60 5.00 3.58
N LEU A 58 -6.19 6.24 3.85
CA LEU A 58 -4.83 6.62 4.25
C LEU A 58 -4.38 5.91 5.54
N LYS A 59 -5.33 5.59 6.42
CA LYS A 59 -5.04 4.79 7.62
C LYS A 59 -4.59 3.37 7.27
N ALA A 60 -5.29 2.69 6.36
CA ALA A 60 -4.88 1.36 5.89
C ALA A 60 -3.56 1.43 5.12
N TYR A 61 -3.36 2.48 4.33
CA TYR A 61 -2.10 2.73 3.62
C TYR A 61 -0.92 2.82 4.60
N CYS A 62 -1.01 3.69 5.62
CA CYS A 62 0.04 3.86 6.63
C CYS A 62 0.34 2.57 7.38
N ARG A 63 -0.70 1.79 7.71
CA ARG A 63 -0.54 0.48 8.37
C ARG A 63 0.21 -0.51 7.46
N ARG A 64 -0.25 -0.68 6.21
CA ARG A 64 0.39 -1.59 5.24
C ARG A 64 1.83 -1.19 4.95
N ALA A 65 2.13 0.11 4.87
CA ALA A 65 3.50 0.60 4.70
C ALA A 65 4.41 0.18 5.87
N LYS A 66 3.93 0.31 7.13
CA LYS A 66 4.68 -0.17 8.31
C LYS A 66 4.89 -1.68 8.27
N GLU A 67 3.86 -2.45 7.90
CA GLU A 67 3.95 -3.90 7.74
C GLU A 67 4.99 -4.30 6.68
N LEU A 68 5.00 -3.63 5.52
CA LEU A 68 5.97 -3.87 4.46
C LEU A 68 7.40 -3.56 4.91
N LEU A 69 7.61 -2.44 5.61
CA LEU A 69 8.92 -2.08 6.16
C LEU A 69 9.41 -3.10 7.20
N LEU A 70 8.52 -3.59 8.06
CA LEU A 70 8.83 -4.64 9.03
C LEU A 70 9.18 -5.96 8.35
N ARG A 71 8.40 -6.38 7.34
CA ARG A 71 8.70 -7.59 6.56
C ARG A 71 10.05 -7.47 5.88
N HIS A 72 10.35 -6.32 5.28
CA HIS A 72 11.64 -6.07 4.64
C HIS A 72 12.80 -6.12 5.66
N LEU A 73 12.62 -5.52 6.84
CA LEU A 73 13.59 -5.60 7.94
C LEU A 73 13.85 -7.05 8.37
N HIS A 74 12.83 -7.90 8.39
CA HIS A 74 12.94 -9.31 8.75
C HIS A 74 13.39 -10.22 7.59
N GLY A 75 13.70 -9.66 6.42
CA GLY A 75 14.11 -10.42 5.23
C GLY A 75 12.99 -11.28 4.64
N LEU A 76 11.73 -11.04 5.03
CA LEU A 76 10.60 -11.85 4.60
C LEU A 76 10.16 -11.43 3.19
N SER A 77 10.32 -12.33 2.24
CA SER A 77 9.84 -12.18 0.86
C SER A 77 8.42 -12.76 0.70
N SER A 78 7.68 -12.26 -0.28
CA SER A 78 6.42 -12.90 -0.70
C SER A 78 6.62 -14.34 -1.21
N MET A 79 7.86 -14.73 -1.50
CA MET A 79 8.23 -16.08 -1.94
C MET A 79 8.48 -17.06 -0.78
N ASP A 80 8.57 -16.59 0.47
CA ASP A 80 8.86 -17.49 1.61
C ASP A 80 7.68 -18.45 1.90
N GLU A 81 6.47 -18.06 1.50
CA GLU A 81 5.27 -18.92 1.56
C GLU A 81 5.14 -19.82 0.31
N PHE A 82 5.93 -19.58 -0.74
CA PHE A 82 5.96 -20.41 -1.93
C PHE A 82 6.78 -21.67 -1.64
N THR A 83 6.09 -22.71 -1.14
CA THR A 83 6.66 -24.05 -1.12
C THR A 83 6.81 -24.48 -2.57
N ASN A 84 8.04 -24.51 -3.09
CA ASN A 84 8.28 -25.01 -4.44
C ASN A 84 7.79 -26.47 -4.48
N PRO A 85 6.68 -26.79 -5.18
CA PRO A 85 6.28 -28.18 -5.30
C PRO A 85 7.45 -28.94 -5.94
N GLU A 86 7.72 -30.16 -5.47
CA GLU A 86 8.69 -31.00 -6.18
C GLU A 86 8.27 -31.02 -7.66
N PRO A 87 9.15 -30.60 -8.59
CA PRO A 87 8.83 -30.70 -9.98
C PRO A 87 8.49 -32.17 -10.27
N PRO A 88 7.49 -32.46 -11.12
CA PRO A 88 7.26 -33.84 -11.54
C PRO A 88 8.60 -34.40 -12.05
N PRO A 89 8.86 -35.71 -11.84
CA PRO A 89 10.09 -36.32 -12.31
C PRO A 89 10.30 -35.92 -13.76
N CYS A 90 11.51 -35.44 -14.09
CA CYS A 90 11.84 -35.10 -15.46
C CYS A 90 11.46 -36.33 -16.30
N LEU A 91 10.51 -36.15 -17.19
CA LEU A 91 10.21 -37.17 -18.18
C LEU A 91 11.46 -37.17 -19.06
N ASP A 92 12.36 -38.12 -18.80
CA ASP A 92 13.45 -38.47 -19.70
C ASP A 92 12.79 -39.12 -20.92
N ILE A 93 12.15 -38.28 -21.75
CA ILE A 93 11.61 -38.73 -23.02
C ILE A 93 12.81 -38.92 -23.92
N ASP A 94 13.16 -40.18 -24.20
CA ASP A 94 14.08 -40.48 -25.27
C ASP A 94 13.42 -40.04 -26.58
N PRO A 95 13.96 -39.00 -27.26
CA PRO A 95 13.38 -38.53 -28.51
C PRO A 95 13.48 -39.56 -29.64
N ALA A 96 14.26 -40.63 -29.46
CA ALA A 96 14.34 -41.76 -30.38
C ALA A 96 13.42 -42.93 -29.99
N SER A 97 12.61 -42.79 -28.94
CA SER A 97 11.66 -43.84 -28.54
C SER A 97 10.57 -44.03 -29.59
N GLU A 98 10.22 -45.29 -29.86
CA GLU A 98 9.21 -45.68 -30.86
C GLU A 98 7.84 -45.06 -30.55
N ALA A 99 7.50 -44.93 -29.26
CA ALA A 99 6.28 -44.26 -28.80
C ALA A 99 6.23 -42.76 -29.13
N MET A 100 7.36 -42.07 -29.15
CA MET A 100 7.43 -40.65 -29.53
C MET A 100 7.42 -40.48 -31.05
N LEU A 101 8.11 -41.37 -31.77
CA LEU A 101 8.09 -41.41 -33.23
C LEU A 101 6.70 -41.70 -33.79
N ASP A 102 5.92 -42.56 -33.13
CA ASP A 102 4.54 -42.84 -33.53
C ASP A 102 3.62 -41.62 -33.28
N ASN A 103 3.82 -40.90 -32.17
CA ASN A 103 3.08 -39.66 -31.87
C ASN A 103 3.43 -38.48 -32.79
N GLU A 104 4.65 -38.46 -33.37
CA GLU A 104 5.05 -37.48 -34.39
C GLU A 104 4.55 -37.82 -35.81
N ARG A 105 4.05 -39.04 -36.01
CA ARG A 105 3.55 -39.54 -37.31
C ARG A 105 2.04 -39.44 -37.47
N GLU A 106 1.31 -39.13 -36.41
CA GLU A 106 -0.11 -38.70 -36.43
C GLU A 106 -0.24 -37.19 -36.68
#